data_AF-A0A3B4GZ33-F1
#
_entry.id   AF-A0A3B4GZ33-F1
#
_cell.length_a   1.000
_cell.length_b   1.000
_cell.length_c   1.000
_cell.angle_alpha   90.00
_cell.angle_beta   90.00
_cell.angle_gamma   90.00
#
_symmetry.space_group_name_H-M   'P 1'
#
loop_
_entity.id
_entity.type
_entity.pdbx_description
1 polymer ?
#
loop_
_entity_poly.entity_id
_entity_poly.type
_entity_poly.pdbx_seq_one_letter_code
_entity_poly.pdbx_strand_id
1 'polypeptide(L)'
;MCTPADSGDIIILSSDDDDDHKDDRDMSCLIVEVVDVKEKDCVSSPSTLEEDLVVTFSRHADVLPHARYDCPIHPFTPTELETNMPVDSNQLICDQCFCYICDKLASLCEMWSVSDICHCNSHKRSTFWSNLRNHKLLGGLTAFNLTLSEMDSHLRQAGLQPFKVILTVTSVLASV
;
A
#
# COMPACT_ATOMS: atom_id res chain seq x y z
N MET A 1 42.31 28.20 7.82
CA MET A 1 41.63 29.51 7.67
C MET A 1 40.19 29.21 7.35
N CYS A 2 39.27 29.63 8.22
CA CYS A 2 37.85 29.36 8.10
C CYS A 2 37.18 30.47 7.30
N THR A 3 36.31 30.13 6.36
CA THR A 3 35.34 31.07 5.76
C THR A 3 33.93 30.64 6.16
N PRO A 4 33.03 31.59 6.52
CA PRO A 4 31.70 31.25 6.99
C PRO A 4 30.82 30.89 5.79
N ALA A 5 30.17 29.73 5.83
CA ALA A 5 29.04 29.47 4.96
C ALA A 5 27.84 30.22 5.54
N ASP A 6 27.30 31.11 4.73
CA ASP A 6 26.11 31.92 4.98
C ASP A 6 24.94 31.01 5.38
N SER A 7 24.52 31.12 6.64
CA SER A 7 23.38 30.39 7.18
C SER A 7 22.13 31.13 6.73
N GLY A 8 21.58 30.75 5.59
CA GLY A 8 20.26 31.23 5.18
C GLY A 8 19.24 30.84 6.26
N ASP A 9 18.67 31.84 6.94
CA ASP A 9 17.63 31.62 7.94
C ASP A 9 16.38 31.06 7.26
N ILE A 10 15.99 29.83 7.62
CA ILE A 10 14.72 29.23 7.20
C ILE A 10 13.65 29.75 8.14
N ILE A 11 12.92 30.78 7.71
CA ILE A 11 11.79 31.33 8.47
C ILE A 11 10.56 30.46 8.20
N ILE A 12 10.24 29.55 9.12
CA ILE A 12 8.98 28.80 9.11
C ILE A 12 7.92 29.65 9.83
N LEU A 13 7.07 30.34 9.08
CA LEU A 13 5.90 31.02 9.63
C LEU A 13 4.81 29.98 9.90
N SER A 14 4.69 29.54 11.15
CA SER A 14 3.49 28.84 11.61
C SER A 14 2.45 29.89 11.95
N SER A 15 1.42 30.03 11.11
CA SER A 15 0.27 30.89 11.43
C SER A 15 -0.59 30.15 12.45
N ASP A 16 -0.43 30.52 13.71
CA ASP A 16 -1.30 30.17 14.83
C ASP A 16 -2.48 31.17 14.81
N ASP A 17 -3.51 30.87 14.02
CA ASP A 17 -4.81 31.56 14.11
C ASP A 17 -5.88 30.48 14.28
N ASP A 18 -6.31 30.32 15.53
CA ASP A 18 -7.57 29.71 15.92
C ASP A 18 -8.72 30.57 15.36
N ASP A 19 -9.31 30.18 14.22
CA ASP A 19 -10.67 30.63 13.89
C ASP A 19 -11.42 29.64 12.98
N ASP A 20 -12.62 29.31 13.43
CA ASP A 20 -13.60 28.39 12.83
C ASP A 20 -14.03 28.84 11.42
N HIS A 21 -13.34 28.41 10.37
CA HIS A 21 -13.86 28.51 9.00
C HIS A 21 -13.58 27.25 8.15
N LYS A 22 -14.70 26.62 7.77
CA LYS A 22 -14.79 25.56 6.76
C LYS A 22 -14.30 26.08 5.41
N ASP A 23 -13.26 25.46 4.85
CA ASP A 23 -13.19 25.05 3.44
C ASP A 23 -11.85 24.34 3.17
N ASP A 24 -11.93 23.01 2.92
CA ASP A 24 -10.82 22.15 2.50
C ASP A 24 -10.41 22.48 1.05
N ARG A 25 -9.59 23.52 0.85
CA ARG A 25 -8.90 23.73 -0.43
C ARG A 25 -7.41 23.98 -0.23
N ASP A 26 -6.64 23.02 -0.73
CA ASP A 26 -5.22 23.08 -1.06
C ASP A 26 -4.29 23.57 0.05
N MET A 27 -3.71 22.60 0.77
CA MET A 27 -2.38 22.76 1.39
C MET A 27 -1.34 22.92 0.26
N SER A 28 -1.37 24.08 -0.39
CA SER A 28 -0.48 24.44 -1.49
C SER A 28 0.84 24.91 -0.89
N CYS A 29 1.83 24.03 -0.93
CA CYS A 29 3.20 24.39 -0.58
C CYS A 29 3.74 25.25 -1.72
N LEU A 30 3.87 26.57 -1.50
CA LEU A 30 4.54 27.45 -2.47
C LEU A 30 6.05 27.35 -2.25
N ILE A 31 6.74 26.63 -3.13
CA ILE A 31 8.20 26.68 -3.21
C ILE A 31 8.57 27.98 -3.92
N VAL A 32 9.00 28.99 -3.16
CA VAL A 32 9.56 30.20 -3.73
C VAL A 32 11.04 29.94 -4.01
N GLU A 33 11.37 29.65 -5.26
CA GLU A 33 12.76 29.71 -5.70
C GLU A 33 13.20 31.17 -5.64
N VAL A 34 14.28 31.45 -4.89
CA VAL A 34 14.91 32.77 -4.89
C VAL A 34 15.57 32.94 -6.26
N VAL A 35 14.88 33.62 -7.17
CA VAL A 35 15.44 33.99 -8.46
C VAL A 35 16.45 35.11 -8.24
N ASP A 36 17.72 34.76 -8.20
CA ASP A 36 18.79 35.75 -8.29
C ASP A 36 18.96 36.15 -9.77
N VAL A 37 18.27 37.22 -10.17
CA VAL A 37 18.39 37.75 -11.53
C VAL A 37 19.72 38.46 -11.65
N LYS A 38 20.65 37.87 -12.41
CA LYS A 38 21.65 38.65 -13.12
C LYS A 38 22.06 38.00 -14.43
N GLU A 39 21.49 38.49 -15.52
CA GLU A 39 22.03 38.25 -16.86
C GLU A 39 23.46 38.81 -16.96
N LYS A 40 24.42 37.94 -17.31
CA LYS A 40 25.58 38.34 -18.09
C LYS A 40 26.15 37.16 -18.88
N ASP A 41 26.22 37.37 -20.19
CA ASP A 41 26.73 36.47 -21.21
C ASP A 41 28.23 36.18 -21.07
N CYS A 42 28.63 35.02 -21.63
CA CYS A 42 29.99 34.52 -21.87
C CYS A 42 30.85 34.14 -20.64
N VAL A 43 31.02 32.83 -20.43
CA VAL A 43 32.29 32.07 -20.46
C VAL A 43 31.95 30.62 -20.09
N SER A 44 32.17 29.70 -21.02
CA SER A 44 32.16 28.26 -20.75
C SER A 44 33.31 27.91 -19.80
N SER A 45 33.02 27.73 -18.52
CA SER A 45 33.95 27.13 -17.56
C SER A 45 34.05 25.63 -17.82
N PRO A 46 35.25 25.05 -17.96
CA PRO A 46 35.41 23.61 -17.97
C PRO A 46 35.30 23.04 -16.55
N SER A 47 34.74 21.83 -16.48
CA SER A 47 34.71 20.91 -15.34
C SER A 47 33.93 21.34 -14.09
N THR A 48 32.59 21.28 -14.15
CA THR A 48 31.92 20.44 -13.14
C THR A 48 32.40 19.03 -13.41
N LEU A 49 33.21 18.47 -12.51
CA LEU A 49 33.45 17.03 -12.51
C LEU A 49 32.07 16.40 -12.28
N GLU A 50 31.45 15.94 -13.36
CA GLU A 50 30.37 14.98 -13.30
C GLU A 50 31.01 13.76 -12.65
N GLU A 51 30.94 13.67 -11.32
CA GLU A 51 31.36 12.47 -10.62
C GLU A 51 30.48 11.34 -11.15
N ASP A 52 31.06 10.50 -12.01
CA ASP A 52 30.40 9.34 -12.59
C ASP A 52 29.82 8.48 -11.46
N LEU A 53 28.50 8.55 -11.27
CA LEU A 53 27.77 7.72 -10.32
C LEU A 53 27.84 6.27 -10.80
N VAL A 54 28.77 5.51 -10.25
CA VAL A 54 28.94 4.08 -10.54
C VAL A 54 28.12 3.24 -9.57
N VAL A 55 27.29 2.33 -10.10
CA VAL A 55 26.63 1.30 -9.29
C VAL A 55 27.70 0.27 -8.90
N THR A 56 28.19 0.36 -7.67
CA THR A 56 29.24 -0.54 -7.17
C THR A 56 28.72 -1.91 -6.76
N PHE A 57 27.41 -2.00 -6.46
CA PHE A 57 26.76 -3.23 -6.07
C PHE A 57 25.25 -3.13 -6.34
N SER A 58 24.68 -4.21 -6.86
CA SER A 58 23.24 -4.39 -6.95
C SER A 58 22.88 -5.80 -6.52
N ARG A 59 21.76 -5.92 -5.80
CA ARG A 59 21.13 -7.20 -5.50
C ARG A 59 19.64 -7.08 -5.73
N HIS A 60 19.00 -8.19 -6.06
CA HIS A 60 17.56 -8.24 -6.09
C HIS A 60 17.01 -8.09 -4.67
N ALA A 61 15.88 -7.40 -4.54
CA ALA A 61 15.14 -7.36 -3.29
C ALA A 61 14.61 -8.75 -2.94
N ASP A 62 14.46 -9.03 -1.65
CA ASP A 62 13.81 -10.25 -1.21
C ASP A 62 12.35 -10.25 -1.68
N VAL A 63 11.93 -11.37 -2.27
CA VAL A 63 10.54 -11.55 -2.69
C VAL A 63 9.71 -11.79 -1.44
N LEU A 64 8.82 -10.86 -1.10
CA LEU A 64 7.89 -11.00 0.01
C LEU A 64 6.70 -11.89 -0.37
N PRO A 65 5.94 -12.45 0.60
CA PRO A 65 4.69 -13.15 0.31
C PRO A 65 3.75 -12.30 -0.55
N HIS A 66 3.28 -12.87 -1.67
CA HIS A 66 2.46 -12.16 -2.65
C HIS A 66 1.43 -13.09 -3.28
N ALA A 67 0.34 -12.50 -3.77
CA ALA A 67 -0.67 -13.27 -4.47
C ALA A 67 -0.04 -13.81 -5.75
N ARG A 68 -0.34 -15.04 -6.13
CA ARG A 68 0.25 -15.64 -7.33
C ARG A 68 0.19 -14.74 -8.57
N TYR A 69 -0.90 -14.01 -8.78
CA TYR A 69 -1.04 -13.13 -9.94
C TYR A 69 -0.14 -11.88 -9.93
N ASP A 70 0.52 -11.60 -8.81
CA ASP A 70 1.52 -10.53 -8.64
C ASP A 70 2.96 -11.11 -8.58
N CYS A 71 3.16 -12.37 -8.97
CA CYS A 71 4.48 -13.02 -8.89
C CYS A 71 5.50 -12.39 -9.84
N PRO A 72 6.67 -11.92 -9.35
CA PRO A 72 7.70 -11.33 -10.21
C PRO A 72 8.54 -12.37 -10.95
N ILE A 73 8.47 -13.65 -10.54
CA ILE A 73 9.28 -14.75 -11.11
C ILE A 73 8.52 -15.50 -12.21
N HIS A 74 7.21 -15.72 -12.01
CA HIS A 74 6.39 -16.48 -12.95
C HIS A 74 5.30 -15.60 -13.56
N PRO A 75 5.34 -15.34 -14.88
CA PRO A 75 4.32 -14.58 -15.57
C PRO A 75 2.91 -15.13 -15.34
N PHE A 76 1.96 -14.21 -15.27
CA PHE A 76 0.55 -14.48 -15.04
C PHE A 76 -0.28 -14.11 -16.26
N THR A 77 -1.16 -15.02 -16.70
CA THR A 77 -2.16 -14.75 -17.73
C THR A 77 -3.51 -14.48 -17.05
N PRO A 78 -4.07 -13.26 -17.14
CA PRO A 78 -5.40 -12.95 -16.63
C PRO A 78 -6.50 -13.73 -17.33
N THR A 79 -7.47 -14.22 -16.56
CA THR A 79 -8.54 -15.12 -17.00
C THR A 79 -9.79 -14.87 -16.18
N GLU A 80 -10.97 -14.86 -16.80
CA GLU A 80 -12.21 -14.55 -16.08
C GLU A 80 -12.98 -15.81 -15.67
N LEU A 81 -13.17 -16.74 -16.61
CA LEU A 81 -14.06 -17.91 -16.42
C LEU A 81 -13.35 -19.25 -16.65
N GLU A 82 -12.05 -19.23 -16.92
CA GLU A 82 -11.23 -20.42 -17.12
C GLU A 82 -10.95 -21.10 -15.78
N THR A 83 -11.84 -22.00 -15.35
CA THR A 83 -11.74 -22.70 -14.06
C THR A 83 -11.26 -24.14 -14.19
N ASN A 84 -11.47 -24.78 -15.35
CA ASN A 84 -11.29 -26.22 -15.46
C ASN A 84 -9.83 -26.68 -15.49
N MET A 85 -8.91 -25.86 -15.97
CA MET A 85 -7.49 -26.20 -16.11
C MET A 85 -6.59 -24.97 -15.96
N PRO A 86 -5.33 -25.12 -15.53
CA PRO A 86 -4.37 -24.03 -15.53
C PRO A 86 -4.22 -23.39 -16.90
N VAL A 87 -4.29 -22.06 -16.97
CA VAL A 87 -4.04 -21.30 -18.20
C VAL A 87 -2.57 -20.97 -18.30
N ASP A 88 -1.93 -21.33 -19.41
CA ASP A 88 -0.50 -21.12 -19.66
C ASP A 88 0.39 -21.58 -18.49
N SER A 89 1.19 -20.67 -17.95
CA SER A 89 2.07 -20.88 -16.81
C SER A 89 1.40 -20.61 -15.46
N ASN A 90 0.08 -20.48 -15.39
CA ASN A 90 -0.59 -20.07 -14.15
C ASN A 90 -0.40 -21.06 -12.98
N GLN A 91 -0.14 -22.32 -13.27
CA GLN A 91 0.20 -23.32 -12.25
C GLN A 91 1.57 -23.13 -11.59
N LEU A 92 2.52 -22.42 -12.24
CA LEU A 92 3.88 -22.28 -11.74
C LEU A 92 3.93 -21.35 -10.53
N ILE A 93 4.61 -21.75 -9.45
CA ILE A 93 4.68 -20.99 -8.20
C ILE A 93 6.14 -20.79 -7.78
N CYS A 94 6.42 -19.67 -7.12
CA CYS A 94 7.60 -19.56 -6.28
C CYS A 94 7.21 -19.82 -4.81
N ASP A 95 8.20 -19.95 -3.94
CA ASP A 95 8.00 -20.30 -2.53
C ASP A 95 7.17 -19.27 -1.72
N GLN A 96 7.02 -18.06 -2.26
CA GLN A 96 6.33 -16.94 -1.62
C GLN A 96 4.94 -16.67 -2.22
N CYS A 97 4.52 -17.44 -3.23
CA CYS A 97 3.18 -17.31 -3.79
C CYS A 97 2.12 -17.83 -2.82
N PHE A 98 1.06 -17.06 -2.62
CA PHE A 98 -0.17 -17.54 -1.98
C PHE A 98 -1.33 -17.69 -2.98
N CYS A 99 -2.24 -18.60 -2.64
CA CYS A 99 -3.49 -18.80 -3.34
C CYS A 99 -4.48 -17.72 -2.97
N TYR A 100 -4.91 -16.92 -3.96
CA TYR A 100 -5.85 -15.81 -3.75
C TYR A 100 -7.19 -16.27 -3.15
N ILE A 101 -7.69 -17.46 -3.49
CA ILE A 101 -8.95 -18.00 -2.94
C ILE A 101 -8.80 -18.53 -1.52
N CYS A 102 -7.65 -19.13 -1.17
CA CYS A 102 -7.49 -19.84 0.10
C CYS A 102 -6.72 -19.05 1.16
N ASP A 103 -6.08 -17.93 0.81
CA ASP A 103 -5.19 -17.16 1.70
C ASP A 103 -4.14 -18.03 2.41
N LYS A 104 -3.63 -19.06 1.72
CA LYS A 104 -2.52 -19.92 2.15
C LYS A 104 -1.48 -20.05 1.04
N LEU A 105 -0.27 -20.50 1.37
CA LEU A 105 0.77 -20.79 0.38
C LEU A 105 0.21 -21.63 -0.77
N ALA A 106 0.57 -21.27 -2.00
CA ALA A 106 0.06 -21.93 -3.19
C ALA A 106 0.46 -23.41 -3.23
N SER A 107 1.65 -23.75 -2.72
CA SER A 107 2.13 -25.12 -2.53
C SER A 107 1.28 -25.96 -1.57
N LEU A 108 0.55 -25.32 -0.66
CA LEU A 108 -0.36 -25.97 0.29
C LEU A 108 -1.81 -25.97 -0.21
N CYS A 109 -2.08 -25.44 -1.41
CA CYS A 109 -3.43 -25.35 -1.95
C CYS A 109 -3.83 -26.64 -2.65
N GLU A 110 -4.69 -27.42 -2.00
CA GLU A 110 -5.24 -28.67 -2.56
C GLU A 110 -5.95 -28.46 -3.90
N MET A 111 -6.58 -27.31 -4.11
CA MET A 111 -7.30 -26.97 -5.34
C MET A 111 -6.44 -26.21 -6.36
N TRP A 112 -5.11 -26.17 -6.20
CA TRP A 112 -4.25 -25.28 -6.99
C TRP A 112 -4.40 -25.49 -8.49
N SER A 113 -4.21 -26.73 -8.94
CA SER A 113 -4.28 -27.14 -10.34
C SER A 113 -5.25 -28.32 -10.52
N VAL A 114 -6.23 -28.44 -9.62
CA VAL A 114 -7.27 -29.47 -9.71
C VAL A 114 -8.30 -29.06 -10.74
N SER A 115 -8.78 -30.04 -11.51
CA SER A 115 -9.85 -29.84 -12.49
C SER A 115 -11.15 -29.35 -11.84
N ASP A 116 -12.08 -28.83 -12.63
CA ASP A 116 -13.30 -28.09 -12.24
C ASP A 116 -13.05 -26.65 -11.79
N ILE A 117 -12.30 -26.46 -10.69
CA ILE A 117 -11.99 -25.12 -10.13
C ILE A 117 -10.52 -25.03 -9.70
N CYS A 118 -9.63 -24.84 -10.67
CA CYS A 118 -8.23 -24.58 -10.41
C CYS A 118 -8.01 -23.17 -9.87
N HIS A 119 -7.48 -23.06 -8.66
CA HIS A 119 -7.23 -21.78 -8.02
C HIS A 119 -6.04 -21.02 -8.62
N CYS A 120 -5.18 -21.69 -9.39
CA CYS A 120 -3.99 -21.07 -9.99
C CYS A 120 -4.30 -19.92 -10.96
N ASN A 121 -5.51 -19.90 -11.53
CA ASN A 121 -6.01 -18.87 -12.44
C ASN A 121 -6.66 -17.67 -11.71
N SER A 122 -6.81 -17.76 -10.39
CA SER A 122 -7.57 -16.78 -9.62
C SER A 122 -6.83 -15.45 -9.42
N HIS A 123 -7.55 -14.33 -9.59
CA HIS A 123 -6.99 -12.99 -9.38
C HIS A 123 -8.01 -11.93 -8.98
N LYS A 124 -7.55 -10.88 -8.28
CA LYS A 124 -8.41 -9.79 -7.75
C LYS A 124 -9.14 -8.95 -8.80
N ARG A 125 -8.64 -8.93 -10.05
CA ARG A 125 -9.24 -8.15 -11.13
C ARG A 125 -10.49 -8.80 -11.73
N SER A 126 -10.70 -10.09 -11.48
CA SER A 126 -11.86 -10.81 -11.97
C SER A 126 -13.01 -10.71 -10.96
N THR A 127 -14.19 -10.40 -11.47
CA THR A 127 -15.41 -10.35 -10.67
C THR A 127 -15.79 -11.75 -10.18
N PHE A 128 -15.65 -12.76 -11.04
CA PHE A 128 -15.90 -14.17 -10.70
C PHE A 128 -15.02 -14.64 -9.54
N TRP A 129 -13.70 -14.49 -9.66
CA TRP A 129 -12.76 -14.93 -8.63
C TRP A 129 -12.91 -14.16 -7.32
N SER A 130 -13.19 -12.85 -7.39
CA SER A 130 -13.45 -12.02 -6.22
C SER A 130 -14.72 -12.47 -5.50
N ASN A 131 -15.79 -12.76 -6.23
CA ASN A 131 -17.04 -13.25 -5.65
C ASN A 131 -16.87 -14.64 -5.02
N LEU A 132 -16.15 -15.56 -5.68
CA LEU A 132 -15.84 -16.87 -5.13
C LEU A 132 -15.04 -16.77 -3.81
N ARG A 133 -14.02 -15.91 -3.79
CA ARG A 133 -13.25 -15.62 -2.58
C ARG A 133 -14.12 -15.04 -1.47
N ASN A 134 -14.96 -14.05 -1.79
CA ASN A 134 -15.82 -13.39 -0.81
C ASN A 134 -16.84 -14.36 -0.21
N HIS A 135 -17.45 -15.20 -1.03
CA HIS A 135 -18.34 -16.27 -0.58
C HIS A 135 -17.63 -17.23 0.39
N LYS A 136 -16.38 -17.60 0.09
CA LYS A 136 -15.58 -18.45 0.98
C LYS A 136 -15.25 -17.76 2.30
N LEU A 137 -14.91 -16.46 2.28
CA LEU A 137 -14.60 -15.68 3.48
C LEU A 137 -15.83 -15.44 4.36
N LEU A 138 -16.99 -15.21 3.75
CA LEU A 138 -18.26 -15.10 4.46
C LEU A 138 -18.66 -16.43 5.10
N GLY A 139 -18.28 -17.56 4.50
CA GLY A 139 -18.62 -18.88 5.00
C GLY A 139 -20.13 -19.02 5.17
N GLY A 140 -20.57 -19.41 6.37
CA GLY A 140 -22.00 -19.55 6.70
C GLY A 140 -22.79 -18.22 6.69
N LEU A 141 -22.11 -17.08 6.76
CA LEU A 141 -22.77 -15.77 6.75
C LEU A 141 -23.33 -15.40 5.38
N THR A 142 -22.89 -16.09 4.32
CA THR A 142 -23.45 -15.94 2.97
C THR A 142 -24.98 -16.14 2.97
N ALA A 143 -25.51 -16.99 3.85
CA ALA A 143 -26.96 -17.26 3.96
C ALA A 143 -27.78 -16.00 4.32
N PHE A 144 -27.15 -14.97 4.88
CA PHE A 144 -27.81 -13.73 5.29
C PHE A 144 -27.69 -12.62 4.25
N ASN A 145 -27.17 -12.91 3.06
CA ASN A 145 -26.96 -11.94 1.98
C ASN A 145 -26.14 -10.71 2.44
N LEU A 146 -25.19 -10.93 3.35
CA LEU A 146 -24.25 -9.91 3.81
C LEU A 146 -23.04 -9.85 2.88
N THR A 147 -22.57 -8.64 2.63
CA THR A 147 -21.31 -8.35 1.96
C THR A 147 -20.16 -8.29 2.97
N LEU A 148 -18.91 -8.52 2.51
CA LEU A 148 -17.74 -8.34 3.38
C LEU A 148 -17.62 -6.92 3.94
N SER A 149 -18.03 -5.91 3.18
CA SER A 149 -17.99 -4.50 3.60
C SER A 149 -19.00 -4.19 4.70
N GLU A 150 -20.13 -4.89 4.75
CA GLU A 150 -21.11 -4.68 5.83
C GLU A 150 -20.56 -5.23 7.14
N MET A 151 -19.85 -6.37 7.10
CA MET A 151 -19.27 -6.98 8.30
C MET A 151 -18.14 -6.15 8.93
N ASP A 152 -17.31 -5.48 8.12
CA ASP A 152 -16.19 -4.68 8.61
C ASP A 152 -16.54 -3.20 8.81
N SER A 153 -17.77 -2.79 8.49
CA SER A 153 -18.22 -1.39 8.56
C SER A 153 -17.96 -0.75 9.91
N HIS A 154 -18.21 -1.46 11.01
CA HIS A 154 -17.96 -0.98 12.37
C HIS A 154 -16.46 -0.84 12.67
N LEU A 155 -15.62 -1.73 12.16
CA LEU A 155 -14.15 -1.64 12.31
C LEU A 155 -13.62 -0.42 11.54
N ARG A 156 -14.14 -0.17 10.33
CA ARG A 156 -13.80 1.02 9.54
C ARG A 156 -14.21 2.31 10.23
N GLN A 157 -15.38 2.32 10.86
CA GLN A 157 -15.86 3.47 11.63
C GLN A 157 -15.07 3.69 12.92
N ALA A 158 -14.65 2.63 13.60
CA ALA A 158 -13.86 2.73 14.83
C ALA A 158 -12.49 3.41 14.62
N GLY A 159 -11.87 3.24 13.45
CA GLY A 159 -10.62 3.92 13.10
C GLY A 159 -10.76 5.43 12.87
N LEU A 160 -11.98 5.95 12.73
CA LEU A 160 -12.28 7.37 12.53
C LEU A 160 -12.74 8.07 13.81
N GLN A 161 -12.97 7.34 14.89
CA GLN A 161 -13.33 7.93 16.17
C GLN A 161 -12.06 8.23 16.97
N PRO A 162 -11.83 9.49 17.41
CA PRO A 162 -10.79 9.76 18.39
C PRO A 162 -11.13 8.98 19.66
N PHE A 163 -10.28 8.03 20.03
CA PHE A 163 -10.41 7.25 21.26
C PHE A 163 -10.41 8.20 22.49
N LYS A 164 -11.59 8.65 22.95
CA LYS A 164 -11.75 9.21 24.30
C LYS A 164 -11.97 8.06 25.28
N VAL A 165 -10.86 7.40 25.64
CA VAL A 165 -10.86 6.52 26.81
C VAL A 165 -10.83 7.42 28.06
N ILE A 166 -12.00 7.71 28.62
CA ILE A 166 -12.10 8.27 29.97
C ILE A 166 -12.19 7.07 30.92
N LEU A 167 -11.07 6.71 31.55
CA LEU A 167 -11.05 5.79 32.69
C LEU A 167 -11.58 6.56 33.92
N THR A 168 -12.86 6.43 34.24
CA THR A 168 -13.37 6.83 35.55
C THR A 168 -13.13 5.69 36.54
N VAL A 169 -12.05 5.80 37.32
CA VAL A 169 -11.83 4.95 38.50
C VAL A 169 -12.69 5.52 39.64
N THR A 170 -13.85 4.93 39.89
CA THR A 170 -14.63 5.23 41.10
C THR A 170 -14.06 4.43 42.27
N SER A 171 -13.30 5.09 43.15
CA SER A 171 -12.95 4.54 44.46
C SER A 171 -14.19 4.58 45.36
N VAL A 172 -14.74 3.42 45.71
CA VAL A 172 -15.70 3.33 46.81
C VAL A 172 -14.89 3.30 48.11
N LEU A 173 -14.79 4.45 48.78
CA LEU A 173 -14.36 4.52 50.17
C LEU A 173 -15.53 4.06 51.04
N ALA A 174 -15.45 2.83 51.53
CA ALA A 174 -16.28 2.36 52.63
C ALA A 174 -15.69 2.91 53.94
N SER A 175 -16.40 3.86 54.56
CA SER A 175 -16.15 4.28 55.94
C SER A 175 -16.95 3.39 56.91
N VAL A 176 -16.28 3.05 58.01
CA VAL A 176 -16.70 2.23 59.17
C VAL A 176 -17.94 2.78 59.85
#